data_AF-A0A7X1AWD2-F1
#
_entry.id   AF-A0A7X1AWD2-F1
#
_cell.length_a   1.000
_cell.length_b   1.000
_cell.length_c   1.000
_cell.angle_alpha   90.00
_cell.angle_beta   90.00
_cell.angle_gamma   90.00
#
_symmetry.space_group_name_H-M   'P 1'
#
loop_
_entity.id
_entity.type
_entity.pdbx_description
1 polymer ?
#
loop_
_entity_poly.entity_id
_entity_poly.type
_entity_poly.pdbx_seq_one_letter_code
_entity_poly.pdbx_strand_id
1 'polypeptide(L)'
;MKLAKRLLILALVVAAIGLFTGTLIGYSSICVRCLEERRGKEIRIFGIRISDKQKKVEGNSSQINTLSLPPIPMGRTETFNLILEQPCQHLFKRRGFGRSGILSGGVACGVYGEGQWAEPRLYAMSALDHLYQRVPDLRLARETYTIINDLYPADTPIKDAYYEESFLQRNQFSAALNIIDSPEQWEETLRFFESGSDQEIFPFVHDTEFLLQTLESSDPIIRQTGSYLLSTLPQKPTEDVLALMLGNNDPEVVEQATTHILANKRFDLFGEMLRAQSRPLPDRRYTDFDQEDLEPLFSQKDPVVDAFAYQVVSENLQMEMLPQTLRRLNEQDSPQGRAAIETLLQGPTPLNGGVDAWARIEVLELPMDEIMEIIDLGTSSRQKDPRKWKFLNAVKTLAIKGSEEDWEFLQSIYLSRVMDGVNQSYGAVMAKALMQLDPARTREFLVDELMQSDDHHRQSAALAGIGLIADPHFEPIVVEFRDNPPEASSDNPYPAKSIFKNPYYAR
;
A
#
# COMPACT_ATOMS: atom_id res chain seq x y z
N MET A 1 49.09 36.77 14.45
CA MET A 1 48.90 35.29 14.38
C MET A 1 47.64 34.76 15.07
N LYS A 2 47.35 35.08 16.35
CA LYS A 2 46.17 34.51 17.05
C LYS A 2 44.81 34.84 16.42
N LEU A 3 44.63 36.06 15.88
CA LEU A 3 43.38 36.47 15.21
C LEU A 3 43.15 35.71 13.88
N ALA A 4 44.17 35.62 13.04
CA ALA A 4 44.08 34.90 11.76
C ALA A 4 43.73 33.42 11.94
N LYS A 5 44.30 32.75 12.96
CA LYS A 5 43.97 31.35 13.28
C LYS A 5 42.51 31.20 13.73
N ARG A 6 41.98 32.15 14.52
CA ARG A 6 40.57 32.14 14.95
C ARG A 6 39.61 32.36 13.77
N LEU A 7 39.93 33.28 12.88
CA LEU A 7 39.15 33.53 11.67
C LEU A 7 39.12 32.31 10.74
N LEU A 8 40.25 31.63 10.58
CA LEU A 8 40.33 30.41 9.78
C LEU A 8 39.48 29.27 10.38
N ILE A 9 39.55 29.06 11.69
CA ILE A 9 38.72 28.04 12.37
C ILE A 9 37.23 28.36 12.22
N LEU A 10 36.85 29.63 12.40
CA LEU A 10 35.46 30.05 12.22
C LEU A 10 34.99 29.81 10.78
N ALA A 11 35.82 30.16 9.78
CA ALA A 11 35.51 29.91 8.38
C ALA A 11 35.34 28.41 8.07
N LEU A 12 36.19 27.56 8.65
CA LEU A 12 36.08 26.10 8.49
C LEU A 12 34.83 25.52 9.16
N VAL A 13 34.46 26.01 10.34
CA VAL A 13 33.23 25.59 11.03
C VAL A 13 32.00 26.03 10.24
N VAL A 14 31.95 27.26 9.75
CA VAL A 14 30.86 27.74 8.90
C VAL A 14 30.78 26.93 7.59
N ALA A 15 31.91 26.61 6.97
CA ALA A 15 31.95 25.76 5.78
C ALA A 15 31.46 24.33 6.06
N ALA A 16 31.86 23.72 7.18
CA ALA A 16 31.41 22.41 7.59
C ALA A 16 29.89 22.39 7.88
N ILE A 17 29.39 23.37 8.64
CA ILE A 17 27.94 23.50 8.87
C ILE A 17 27.21 23.72 7.55
N GLY A 18 27.76 24.52 6.63
CA GLY A 18 27.20 24.72 5.29
C GLY A 18 27.10 23.43 4.46
N LEU A 19 28.08 22.52 4.59
CA LEU A 19 28.05 21.20 3.93
C LEU A 19 27.02 20.26 4.56
N PHE A 20 26.88 20.27 5.89
CA PHE A 20 25.89 19.43 6.60
C PHE A 20 24.45 19.97 6.51
N THR A 21 24.28 21.28 6.35
CA THR A 21 22.97 21.93 6.13
C THR A 21 22.65 22.11 4.64
N GLY A 22 23.57 21.73 3.77
CA GLY A 22 23.39 21.78 2.33
C GLY A 22 22.36 20.76 1.89
N THR A 23 21.36 21.21 1.15
CA THR A 23 20.34 20.34 0.56
C THR A 23 20.44 20.37 -0.95
N LEU A 24 20.48 19.19 -1.56
CA LEU A 24 20.29 19.03 -2.99
C LEU A 24 18.83 18.71 -3.25
N ILE A 25 18.17 19.52 -4.08
CA ILE A 25 16.77 19.33 -4.45
C ILE A 25 16.72 19.05 -5.94
N GLY A 26 16.45 17.80 -6.32
CA GLY A 26 16.00 17.48 -7.67
C GLY A 26 14.54 17.91 -7.81
N TYR A 27 14.16 18.53 -8.92
CA TYR A 27 12.77 18.90 -9.17
C TYR A 27 12.37 18.73 -10.64
N SER A 28 11.08 18.59 -10.88
CA SER A 28 10.48 18.74 -12.21
C SER A 28 9.71 20.05 -12.29
N SER A 29 9.67 20.63 -13.48
CA SER A 29 8.86 21.78 -13.83
C SER A 29 8.24 21.56 -15.19
N ILE A 30 7.02 22.03 -15.38
CA ILE A 30 6.27 21.85 -16.62
C ILE A 30 5.75 23.20 -17.08
N CYS A 31 5.80 23.44 -18.40
CA CYS A 31 5.22 24.62 -18.98
C CYS A 31 3.70 24.49 -19.01
N VAL A 32 2.98 25.37 -18.30
CA VAL A 32 1.51 25.31 -18.25
C VAL A 32 0.83 25.73 -19.55
N ARG A 33 1.59 26.17 -20.56
CA ARG A 33 1.10 26.55 -21.88
C ARG A 33 1.27 25.44 -22.90
N CYS A 34 2.49 24.90 -23.05
CA CYS A 34 2.82 23.93 -24.09
C CYS A 34 3.24 22.55 -23.57
N LEU A 35 3.11 22.30 -22.26
CA LEU A 35 3.45 21.04 -21.59
C LEU A 35 4.92 20.60 -21.69
N GLU A 36 5.85 21.48 -22.12
CA GLU A 36 7.28 21.18 -22.09
C GLU A 36 7.73 20.87 -20.65
N GLU A 37 8.34 19.70 -20.43
CA GLU A 37 8.93 19.34 -19.14
C GLU A 37 10.43 19.71 -19.07
N ARG A 38 10.83 20.27 -17.93
CA ARG A 38 12.23 20.51 -17.56
C ARG A 38 12.51 19.90 -16.20
N ARG A 39 13.67 19.26 -16.07
CA ARG A 39 14.19 18.80 -14.78
C ARG A 39 15.28 19.72 -14.29
N GLY A 40 15.17 20.09 -13.02
CA GLY A 40 16.12 20.96 -12.34
C GLY A 40 16.85 20.27 -11.21
N LYS A 41 18.05 20.78 -10.91
CA LYS A 41 18.76 20.52 -9.67
C LYS A 41 19.06 21.85 -9.00
N GLU A 42 18.57 21.99 -7.79
CA GLU A 42 18.75 23.17 -6.94
C GLU A 42 19.66 22.81 -5.76
N ILE A 43 20.71 23.61 -5.54
CA ILE A 43 21.56 23.50 -4.36
C ILE A 43 21.22 24.65 -3.42
N ARG A 44 20.85 24.32 -2.18
CA ARG A 44 20.67 25.31 -1.11
C ARG A 44 21.68 25.10 -0.01
N ILE A 45 22.17 26.21 0.55
CA ILE A 45 22.99 26.25 1.75
C ILE A 45 22.28 27.18 2.73
N PHE A 46 22.00 26.73 3.96
CA PHE A 46 21.16 27.47 4.92
C PHE A 46 19.80 27.90 4.35
N GLY A 47 19.21 27.08 3.47
CA GLY A 47 17.95 27.40 2.77
C GLY A 47 18.08 28.44 1.66
N ILE A 48 19.24 29.09 1.48
CA ILE A 48 19.51 30.05 0.41
C ILE A 48 19.89 29.29 -0.85
N ARG A 49 19.22 29.59 -1.97
CA ARG A 49 19.53 29.02 -3.29
C ARG A 49 20.86 29.57 -3.79
N ILE A 50 21.83 28.67 -4.02
CA ILE A 50 23.16 29.01 -4.53
C ILE A 50 23.29 28.66 -6.01
N SER A 51 22.61 27.61 -6.45
CA SER A 51 22.66 27.14 -7.83
C SER A 51 21.33 26.54 -8.24
N ASP A 52 20.92 26.80 -9.46
CA ASP A 52 19.76 26.20 -10.10
C ASP A 52 20.10 25.89 -11.55
N LYS A 53 20.13 24.59 -11.89
CA LYS A 53 20.41 24.12 -13.25
C LYS A 53 19.23 23.33 -13.75
N GLN A 54 18.63 23.78 -14.84
CA GLN A 54 17.55 23.09 -15.53
C GLN A 54 18.02 22.48 -16.84
N LYS A 55 17.44 21.33 -17.20
CA LYS A 55 17.61 20.67 -18.49
C LYS A 55 16.24 20.29 -19.04
N LYS A 56 16.05 20.50 -20.35
CA LYS A 56 14.90 19.97 -21.06
C LYS A 56 14.90 18.45 -20.98
N VAL A 57 13.73 17.85 -20.75
CA VAL A 57 13.56 16.40 -20.82
C VAL A 57 13.28 16.06 -22.29
N GLU A 58 14.14 15.24 -22.88
CA GLU A 58 13.93 14.72 -24.24
C GLU A 58 13.25 13.34 -24.13
N GLY A 59 12.09 13.18 -24.79
CA GLY A 59 11.31 11.94 -24.83
C GLY A 59 10.22 11.80 -23.76
N ASN A 60 9.36 10.79 -23.91
CA ASN A 60 8.14 10.58 -23.11
C ASN A 60 8.36 10.06 -21.68
N SER A 61 9.57 10.19 -21.10
CA SER A 61 9.87 9.59 -19.79
C SER A 61 9.59 10.57 -18.64
N SER A 62 8.40 10.53 -18.03
CA SER A 62 8.11 11.24 -16.76
C SER A 62 8.60 10.41 -15.55
N GLN A 63 9.91 10.26 -15.38
CA GLN A 63 10.50 9.37 -14.36
C GLN A 63 10.52 9.91 -12.91
N ILE A 64 10.00 11.11 -12.63
CA ILE A 64 9.81 11.53 -11.24
C ILE A 64 8.38 11.20 -10.84
N ASN A 65 8.15 9.91 -10.56
CA ASN A 65 6.93 9.42 -9.92
C ASN A 65 6.79 10.13 -8.56
N THR A 66 5.90 11.10 -8.51
CA THR A 66 5.32 11.51 -7.23
C THR A 66 4.26 10.46 -6.93
N LEU A 67 4.36 9.81 -5.76
CA LEU A 67 3.62 8.60 -5.34
C LEU A 67 2.08 8.70 -5.37
N SER A 68 1.50 9.79 -5.86
CA SER A 68 0.09 10.13 -5.60
C SER A 68 -0.65 10.79 -6.77
N LEU A 69 -0.01 11.01 -7.93
CA LEU A 69 -0.67 11.70 -9.05
C LEU A 69 -0.44 10.95 -10.36
N PRO A 70 -1.49 10.78 -11.20
CA PRO A 70 -1.33 10.16 -12.50
C PRO A 70 -0.34 10.99 -13.36
N PRO A 71 0.45 10.34 -14.22
CA PRO A 71 1.34 11.03 -15.13
C PRO A 71 0.51 11.92 -16.06
N ILE A 72 0.78 13.23 -16.07
CA ILE A 72 0.26 14.13 -17.11
C ILE A 72 1.04 13.78 -18.39
N PRO A 73 0.35 13.38 -19.47
CA PRO A 73 1.00 13.10 -20.74
C PRO A 73 1.79 14.33 -21.20
N MET A 74 3.01 14.11 -21.70
CA MET A 74 3.81 15.20 -22.23
C MET A 74 3.24 15.64 -23.58
N GLY A 75 2.73 16.86 -23.63
CA GLY A 75 2.30 17.46 -24.89
C GLY A 75 3.48 17.82 -25.79
N ARG A 76 3.24 17.77 -27.10
CA ARG A 76 4.22 18.20 -28.10
C ARG A 76 4.21 19.72 -28.22
N THR A 77 5.37 20.36 -28.01
CA THR A 77 5.49 21.82 -28.18
C THR A 77 5.16 22.25 -29.61
N GLU A 78 5.34 21.33 -30.57
CA GLU A 78 4.98 21.47 -31.97
C GLU A 78 3.47 21.65 -32.17
N THR A 79 2.63 20.88 -31.47
CA THR A 79 1.17 21.02 -31.57
C THR A 79 0.73 22.38 -31.07
N PHE A 80 1.28 22.85 -29.96
CA PHE A 80 0.99 24.18 -29.43
C PHE A 80 1.35 25.29 -30.42
N ASN A 81 2.56 25.22 -30.99
CA ASN A 81 3.03 26.21 -31.96
C ASN A 81 2.17 26.21 -33.24
N LEU A 82 1.66 25.04 -33.63
CA LEU A 82 0.74 24.90 -34.76
C LEU A 82 -0.63 25.53 -34.44
N ILE A 83 -1.20 25.21 -33.28
CA ILE A 83 -2.51 25.73 -32.86
C ILE A 83 -2.49 27.26 -32.79
N LEU A 84 -1.44 27.85 -32.21
CA LEU A 84 -1.37 29.29 -31.97
C LEU A 84 -0.55 30.10 -32.98
N GLU A 85 0.02 29.45 -33.99
CA GLU A 85 0.89 30.07 -35.01
C GLU A 85 2.06 30.90 -34.43
N GLN A 86 2.47 30.62 -33.20
CA GLN A 86 3.53 31.37 -32.53
C GLN A 86 4.32 30.46 -31.57
N PRO A 87 5.63 30.72 -31.38
CA PRO A 87 6.42 29.97 -30.42
C PRO A 87 5.91 30.19 -29.00
N CYS A 88 5.86 29.13 -28.20
CA CYS A 88 5.49 29.23 -26.79
C CYS A 88 6.42 30.16 -26.02
N GLN A 89 5.86 31.21 -25.43
CA GLN A 89 6.50 31.96 -24.36
C GLN A 89 6.35 31.14 -23.07
N HIS A 90 7.30 30.23 -22.83
CA HIS A 90 7.18 29.24 -21.77
C HIS A 90 6.94 29.87 -20.39
N LEU A 91 5.91 29.36 -19.70
CA LEU A 91 5.64 29.64 -18.30
C LEU A 91 5.79 28.35 -17.49
N PHE A 92 6.96 28.14 -16.88
CA PHE A 92 7.24 26.93 -16.11
C PHE A 92 6.72 27.05 -14.67
N LYS A 93 6.01 26.01 -14.21
CA LYS A 93 5.61 25.81 -12.81
C LYS A 93 6.28 24.56 -12.27
N ARG A 94 6.74 24.57 -11.02
CA ARG A 94 7.40 23.40 -10.42
C ARG A 94 6.36 22.37 -10.00
N ARG A 95 6.57 21.09 -10.32
CA ARG A 95 5.62 19.99 -10.04
C ARG A 95 6.10 19.11 -8.89
N GLY A 96 7.09 18.24 -9.13
CA GLY A 96 7.62 17.34 -8.10
C GLY A 96 8.99 17.80 -7.58
N PHE A 97 9.35 17.37 -6.38
CA PHE A 97 10.73 17.43 -5.90
C PHE A 97 11.15 16.18 -5.14
N GLY A 98 12.45 15.89 -5.19
CA GLY A 98 13.16 14.98 -4.31
C GLY A 98 14.28 15.74 -3.61
N ARG A 99 14.27 15.76 -2.27
CA ARG A 99 15.34 16.33 -1.44
C ARG A 99 16.26 15.20 -1.01
N SER A 100 17.56 15.37 -1.26
CA SER A 100 18.59 14.58 -0.61
C SER A 100 19.51 15.50 0.18
N GLY A 101 19.86 15.07 1.40
CA GLY A 101 20.97 15.71 2.10
C GLY A 101 22.26 15.40 1.35
N ILE A 102 23.13 16.42 1.19
CA ILE A 102 24.36 16.26 0.41
C ILE A 102 25.24 15.12 0.96
N LEU A 103 25.18 14.87 2.28
CA LEU A 103 25.94 13.82 2.97
C LEU A 103 25.06 12.80 3.71
N SER A 104 23.78 13.08 3.97
CA SER A 104 22.95 12.27 4.87
C SER A 104 22.09 11.20 4.19
N GLY A 105 22.13 11.08 2.85
CA GLY A 105 21.53 9.98 2.09
C GLY A 105 20.00 9.83 2.14
N GLY A 106 19.31 10.53 3.04
CA GLY A 106 17.85 10.51 3.14
C GLY A 106 17.21 11.20 1.94
N VAL A 107 16.30 10.51 1.26
CA VAL A 107 15.50 11.04 0.15
C VAL A 107 14.09 11.33 0.64
N ALA A 108 13.66 12.59 0.61
CA ALA A 108 12.28 12.98 0.84
C ALA A 108 11.66 13.50 -0.47
N CYS A 109 10.58 12.88 -0.93
CA CYS A 109 9.86 13.27 -2.14
C CYS A 109 8.59 14.05 -1.79
N GLY A 110 8.18 14.97 -2.66
CA GLY A 110 6.95 15.72 -2.50
C GLY A 110 6.52 16.46 -3.76
N VAL A 111 5.40 17.17 -3.67
CA VAL A 111 4.82 18.00 -4.73
C VAL A 111 4.93 19.46 -4.31
N TYR A 112 5.28 20.34 -5.25
CA TYR A 112 5.20 21.78 -5.04
C TYR A 112 3.76 22.23 -5.24
N GLY A 113 3.29 23.15 -4.38
CA GLY A 113 1.96 23.74 -4.53
C GLY A 113 1.71 24.26 -5.95
N GLU A 114 2.65 25.01 -6.53
CA GLU A 114 2.55 25.55 -7.91
C GLU A 114 2.13 24.52 -8.96
N GLY A 115 2.62 23.29 -8.86
CA GLY A 115 2.28 22.21 -9.78
C GLY A 115 0.88 21.70 -9.54
N GLN A 116 0.53 21.48 -8.27
CA GLN A 116 -0.80 21.05 -7.84
C GLN A 116 -1.88 22.06 -8.29
N TRP A 117 -1.59 23.35 -8.21
CA TRP A 117 -2.52 24.40 -8.67
C TRP A 117 -2.71 24.44 -10.18
N ALA A 118 -1.66 24.10 -10.92
CA ALA A 118 -1.71 24.10 -12.37
C ALA A 118 -2.32 22.80 -12.93
N GLU A 119 -2.58 21.78 -12.10
CA GLU A 119 -3.03 20.45 -12.54
C GLU A 119 -4.24 20.49 -13.47
N PRO A 120 -5.38 21.15 -13.13
CA PRO A 120 -6.54 21.17 -14.01
C PRO A 120 -6.22 21.72 -15.40
N ARG A 121 -5.43 22.81 -15.46
CA ARG A 121 -4.96 23.38 -16.73
C ARG A 121 -4.09 22.39 -17.49
N LEU A 122 -3.15 21.74 -16.81
CA LEU A 122 -2.23 20.80 -17.42
C LEU A 122 -2.97 19.60 -18.01
N TYR A 123 -3.98 19.08 -17.31
CA TYR A 123 -4.86 18.02 -17.82
C TYR A 123 -5.67 18.49 -19.03
N ALA A 124 -6.27 19.67 -18.99
CA ALA A 124 -7.03 20.21 -20.11
C ALA A 124 -6.15 20.46 -21.35
N MET A 125 -4.95 21.03 -21.16
CA MET A 125 -3.98 21.22 -22.24
C MET A 125 -3.52 19.88 -22.83
N SER A 126 -3.36 18.85 -21.99
CA SER A 126 -2.95 17.52 -22.45
C SER A 126 -4.06 16.84 -23.23
N ALA A 127 -5.30 16.96 -22.75
CA ALA A 127 -6.48 16.44 -23.44
C ALA A 127 -6.68 17.12 -24.78
N LEU A 128 -6.46 18.45 -24.88
CA LEU A 128 -6.47 19.18 -26.15
C LEU A 128 -5.38 18.68 -27.13
N ASP A 129 -4.14 18.49 -26.69
CA ASP A 129 -3.07 17.96 -27.56
C ASP A 129 -3.43 16.56 -28.08
N HIS A 130 -3.93 15.69 -27.22
CA HIS A 130 -4.37 14.35 -27.60
C HIS A 130 -5.58 14.36 -28.54
N LEU A 131 -6.59 15.16 -28.24
CA LEU A 131 -7.77 15.31 -29.08
C LEU A 131 -7.38 15.80 -30.47
N TYR A 132 -6.56 16.84 -30.58
CA TYR A 132 -6.11 17.37 -31.87
C TYR A 132 -5.33 16.34 -32.70
N GLN A 133 -4.55 15.47 -32.05
CA GLN A 133 -3.84 14.38 -32.75
C GLN A 133 -4.80 13.33 -33.33
N ARG A 134 -5.94 13.08 -32.69
CA ARG A 134 -6.95 12.11 -33.13
C ARG A 134 -7.96 12.70 -34.11
N VAL A 135 -8.41 13.92 -33.83
CA VAL A 135 -9.43 14.69 -34.58
C VAL A 135 -8.82 16.05 -34.93
N PRO A 136 -8.00 16.14 -36.00
CA PRO A 136 -7.30 17.38 -36.32
C PRO A 136 -8.24 18.45 -36.88
N ASP A 137 -8.64 19.41 -36.04
CA ASP A 137 -9.35 20.64 -36.42
C ASP A 137 -8.71 21.86 -35.75
N LEU A 138 -8.07 22.72 -36.56
CA LEU A 138 -7.31 23.87 -36.06
C LEU A 138 -8.21 24.96 -35.46
N ARG A 139 -9.41 25.13 -35.99
CA ARG A 139 -10.35 26.14 -35.50
C ARG A 139 -10.85 25.73 -34.12
N LEU A 140 -11.34 24.49 -33.98
CA LEU A 140 -11.83 23.96 -32.72
C LEU A 140 -10.72 23.89 -31.67
N ALA A 141 -9.48 23.58 -32.07
CA ALA A 141 -8.34 23.61 -31.16
C ALA A 141 -8.07 25.00 -30.57
N ARG A 142 -8.22 26.06 -31.38
CA ARG A 142 -8.04 27.46 -30.92
C ARG A 142 -9.17 27.91 -30.01
N GLU A 143 -10.40 27.55 -30.35
CA GLU A 143 -11.57 27.82 -29.51
C GLU A 143 -11.42 27.11 -28.15
N THR A 144 -11.05 25.82 -28.16
CA THR A 144 -10.75 25.05 -26.95
C THR A 144 -9.63 25.67 -26.13
N TYR A 145 -8.53 26.10 -26.76
CA TYR A 145 -7.44 26.77 -26.06
C TYR A 145 -7.89 28.08 -25.38
N THR A 146 -8.81 28.81 -26.02
CA THR A 146 -9.40 30.04 -25.46
C THR A 146 -10.21 29.70 -24.22
N ILE A 147 -11.10 28.71 -24.30
CA ILE A 147 -11.87 28.21 -23.15
C ILE A 147 -10.94 27.74 -22.02
N ILE A 148 -9.85 27.03 -22.32
CA ILE A 148 -8.85 26.63 -21.31
C ILE A 148 -8.23 27.86 -20.62
N ASN A 149 -7.97 28.95 -21.33
CA ASN A 149 -7.43 30.17 -20.70
C ASN A 149 -8.45 30.89 -19.83
N ASP A 150 -9.71 30.88 -20.23
CA ASP A 150 -10.78 31.54 -19.49
C ASP A 150 -11.12 30.75 -18.21
N LEU A 151 -11.22 29.42 -18.31
CA LEU A 151 -11.47 28.53 -17.17
C LEU A 151 -10.24 28.37 -16.26
N TYR A 152 -9.04 28.35 -16.84
CA TYR A 152 -7.78 28.07 -16.14
C TYR A 152 -6.67 29.05 -16.52
N PRO A 153 -6.69 30.32 -16.08
CA PRO A 153 -5.67 31.27 -16.48
C PRO A 153 -4.26 30.79 -16.12
N ALA A 154 -3.34 30.85 -17.08
CA ALA A 154 -1.97 30.34 -16.94
C ALA A 154 -1.18 31.03 -15.80
N ASP A 155 -1.58 32.26 -15.46
CA ASP A 155 -0.95 33.17 -14.51
C ASP A 155 -1.68 33.26 -13.16
N THR A 156 -2.74 32.45 -12.94
CA THR A 156 -3.51 32.45 -11.68
C THR A 156 -2.60 32.36 -10.44
N PRO A 157 -2.68 33.32 -9.49
CA PRO A 157 -1.91 33.28 -8.26
C PRO A 157 -2.32 32.11 -7.36
N ILE A 158 -1.34 31.56 -6.63
CA ILE A 158 -1.50 30.43 -5.68
C ILE A 158 -2.60 30.65 -4.62
N LYS A 159 -2.89 31.90 -4.25
CA LYS A 159 -3.79 32.21 -3.13
C LYS A 159 -5.28 32.15 -3.48
N ASP A 160 -5.63 32.24 -4.75
CA ASP A 160 -7.02 32.43 -5.19
C ASP A 160 -7.67 31.13 -5.70
N ALA A 161 -6.92 30.02 -5.72
CA ALA A 161 -7.32 28.80 -6.42
C ALA A 161 -7.93 27.70 -5.51
N TYR A 162 -8.02 27.88 -4.19
CA TYR A 162 -8.54 26.84 -3.26
C TYR A 162 -10.08 26.89 -3.19
N TYR A 163 -10.76 26.11 -4.04
CA TYR A 163 -12.12 25.63 -3.83
C TYR A 163 -12.24 24.18 -4.32
N GLU A 164 -12.49 23.25 -3.40
CA GLU A 164 -12.61 21.79 -3.66
C GLU A 164 -13.71 21.46 -4.69
N GLU A 165 -14.83 22.18 -4.67
CA GLU A 165 -15.93 21.99 -5.64
C GLU A 165 -15.49 22.27 -7.09
N SER A 166 -14.53 23.18 -7.28
CA SER A 166 -14.03 23.47 -8.62
C SER A 166 -13.19 22.33 -9.19
N PHE A 167 -12.49 21.53 -8.37
CA PHE A 167 -11.58 20.49 -8.88
C PHE A 167 -12.32 19.37 -9.65
N LEU A 168 -13.50 18.98 -9.17
CA LEU A 168 -14.35 17.96 -9.81
C LEU A 168 -14.93 18.43 -11.15
N GLN A 169 -15.59 19.60 -11.18
CA GLN A 169 -16.10 20.19 -12.43
C GLN A 169 -14.98 20.45 -13.44
N ARG A 170 -13.78 20.80 -12.95
CA ARG A 170 -12.64 21.12 -13.81
C ARG A 170 -11.98 19.90 -14.46
N ASN A 171 -12.03 18.74 -13.81
CA ASN A 171 -11.59 17.48 -14.41
C ASN A 171 -12.58 16.95 -15.46
N GLN A 172 -13.87 17.30 -15.36
CA GLN A 172 -14.87 16.91 -16.36
C GLN A 172 -14.58 17.49 -17.74
N PHE A 173 -14.04 18.71 -17.86
CA PHE A 173 -13.69 19.27 -19.16
C PHE A 173 -12.58 18.48 -19.85
N SER A 174 -11.47 18.22 -19.15
CA SER A 174 -10.40 17.39 -19.70
C SER A 174 -10.88 15.97 -20.02
N ALA A 175 -11.77 15.42 -19.20
CA ALA A 175 -12.36 14.11 -19.43
C ALA A 175 -13.23 14.11 -20.70
N ALA A 176 -14.11 15.11 -20.89
CA ALA A 176 -14.91 15.27 -22.09
C ALA A 176 -14.02 15.36 -23.35
N LEU A 177 -12.97 16.18 -23.32
CA LEU A 177 -12.02 16.28 -24.45
C LEU A 177 -11.35 14.94 -24.78
N ASN A 178 -11.08 14.10 -23.78
CA ASN A 178 -10.44 12.81 -23.98
C ASN A 178 -11.34 11.78 -24.64
N ILE A 179 -12.68 11.90 -24.58
CA ILE A 179 -13.61 10.90 -25.13
C ILE A 179 -14.20 11.30 -26.50
N ILE A 180 -13.94 12.51 -26.97
CA ILE A 180 -14.40 13.00 -28.29
C ILE A 180 -13.68 12.25 -29.43
N ASP A 181 -14.46 11.81 -30.40
CA ASP A 181 -14.02 11.05 -31.59
C ASP A 181 -14.26 11.78 -32.94
N SER A 182 -15.00 12.89 -32.93
CA SER A 182 -15.45 13.58 -34.14
C SER A 182 -15.52 15.12 -33.96
N PRO A 183 -15.39 15.90 -35.05
CA PRO A 183 -15.52 17.36 -34.99
C PRO A 183 -16.90 17.82 -34.48
N GLU A 184 -17.96 17.09 -34.80
CA GLU A 184 -19.33 17.42 -34.37
C GLU A 184 -19.49 17.31 -32.84
N GLN A 185 -18.98 16.23 -32.25
CA GLN A 185 -18.92 16.07 -30.79
C GLN A 185 -18.03 17.14 -30.15
N TRP A 186 -16.93 17.52 -30.81
CA TRP A 186 -16.07 18.59 -30.35
C TRP A 186 -16.81 19.94 -30.32
N GLU A 187 -17.50 20.31 -31.39
CA GLU A 187 -18.33 21.51 -31.42
C GLU A 187 -19.41 21.53 -30.35
N GLU A 188 -20.15 20.43 -30.20
CA GLU A 188 -21.16 20.30 -29.15
C GLU A 188 -20.56 20.49 -27.75
N THR A 189 -19.35 19.93 -27.55
CA THR A 189 -18.60 20.09 -26.31
C THR A 189 -18.27 21.55 -26.02
N LEU A 190 -17.79 22.29 -27.01
CA LEU A 190 -17.46 23.71 -26.82
C LEU A 190 -18.72 24.54 -26.56
N ARG A 191 -19.80 24.31 -27.30
CA ARG A 191 -21.08 25.02 -27.09
C ARG A 191 -21.63 24.82 -25.67
N PHE A 192 -21.49 23.61 -25.11
CA PHE A 192 -21.90 23.35 -23.73
C PHE A 192 -21.14 24.25 -22.74
N PHE A 193 -19.81 24.31 -22.81
CA PHE A 193 -19.01 25.13 -21.90
C PHE A 193 -19.19 26.63 -22.13
N GLU A 194 -19.39 27.07 -23.37
CA GLU A 194 -19.66 28.48 -23.70
C GLU A 194 -21.03 28.94 -23.19
N SER A 195 -22.01 28.05 -23.13
CA SER A 195 -23.37 28.40 -22.68
C SER A 195 -23.45 28.76 -21.19
N GLY A 196 -22.38 28.50 -20.42
CA GLY A 196 -22.36 28.71 -18.97
C GLY A 196 -23.46 27.91 -18.26
N SER A 197 -23.88 26.79 -18.85
CA SER A 197 -24.95 25.95 -18.33
C SER A 197 -24.63 25.56 -16.88
N ASP A 198 -25.53 25.92 -15.96
CA ASP A 198 -25.51 25.42 -14.57
C ASP A 198 -25.80 23.90 -14.50
N GLN A 199 -26.00 23.23 -15.66
CA GLN A 199 -26.05 21.78 -15.69
C GLN A 199 -24.67 21.24 -15.31
N GLU A 200 -24.61 20.60 -14.14
CA GLU A 200 -23.37 20.11 -13.53
C GLU A 200 -22.66 19.01 -14.35
N ILE A 201 -23.27 18.53 -15.46
CA ILE A 201 -22.81 17.33 -16.17
C ILE A 201 -23.15 17.39 -17.68
N PHE A 202 -22.25 16.85 -18.51
CA PHE A 202 -22.33 16.79 -19.97
C PHE A 202 -23.48 15.93 -20.50
N PRO A 203 -24.15 16.29 -21.62
CA PRO A 203 -25.28 15.53 -22.17
C PRO A 203 -24.94 14.08 -22.57
N PHE A 204 -23.83 13.84 -23.27
CA PHE A 204 -23.42 12.49 -23.68
C PHE A 204 -22.64 11.72 -22.60
N VAL A 205 -22.22 12.38 -21.51
CA VAL A 205 -21.61 11.68 -20.35
C VAL A 205 -22.68 10.89 -19.58
N HIS A 206 -23.97 11.20 -19.75
CA HIS A 206 -25.05 10.35 -19.23
C HIS A 206 -25.46 9.22 -20.16
N ASP A 207 -24.97 9.21 -21.39
CA ASP A 207 -25.22 8.11 -22.28
C ASP A 207 -24.34 6.92 -21.85
N THR A 208 -24.99 5.98 -21.16
CA THR A 208 -24.34 4.77 -20.69
C THR A 208 -23.79 3.97 -21.87
N GLU A 209 -24.48 3.95 -23.02
CA GLU A 209 -24.00 3.25 -24.21
C GLU A 209 -22.71 3.89 -24.74
N PHE A 210 -22.66 5.22 -24.79
CA PHE A 210 -21.44 5.95 -25.13
C PHE A 210 -20.29 5.64 -24.16
N LEU A 211 -20.53 5.70 -22.84
CA LEU A 211 -19.50 5.39 -21.86
C LEU A 211 -19.03 3.93 -21.94
N LEU A 212 -19.90 2.97 -22.23
CA LEU A 212 -19.51 1.58 -22.47
C LEU A 212 -18.62 1.47 -23.72
N GLN A 213 -18.93 2.17 -24.81
CA GLN A 213 -18.07 2.25 -25.99
C GLN A 213 -16.68 2.83 -25.64
N THR A 214 -16.61 3.82 -24.75
CA THR A 214 -15.30 4.35 -24.31
C THR A 214 -14.46 3.32 -23.55
N LEU A 215 -15.07 2.40 -22.79
CA LEU A 215 -14.37 1.30 -22.11
C LEU A 215 -13.81 0.25 -23.08
N GLU A 216 -14.39 0.14 -24.28
CA GLU A 216 -13.94 -0.77 -25.35
C GLU A 216 -12.86 -0.13 -26.25
N SER A 217 -12.55 1.16 -26.06
CA SER A 217 -11.56 1.86 -26.87
C SER A 217 -10.18 1.21 -26.79
N SER A 218 -9.46 1.18 -27.91
CA SER A 218 -8.06 0.73 -27.93
C SER A 218 -7.10 1.73 -27.27
N ASP A 219 -7.49 3.01 -27.16
CA ASP A 219 -6.73 4.07 -26.50
C ASP A 219 -6.91 3.97 -24.96
N PRO A 220 -5.84 3.69 -24.19
CA PRO A 220 -5.93 3.56 -22.74
C PRO A 220 -6.45 4.82 -22.06
N ILE A 221 -6.18 6.01 -22.60
CA ILE A 221 -6.63 7.27 -22.00
C ILE A 221 -8.15 7.39 -22.12
N ILE A 222 -8.72 6.98 -23.25
CA ILE A 222 -10.17 6.97 -23.47
C ILE A 222 -10.82 6.00 -22.48
N ARG A 223 -10.29 4.78 -22.35
CA ARG A 223 -10.83 3.77 -21.40
C ARG A 223 -10.79 4.25 -19.95
N GLN A 224 -9.64 4.76 -19.50
CA GLN A 224 -9.47 5.29 -18.15
C GLN A 224 -10.41 6.47 -17.88
N THR A 225 -10.59 7.35 -18.87
CA THR A 225 -11.50 8.49 -18.77
C THR A 225 -12.95 8.04 -18.71
N GLY A 226 -13.36 7.09 -19.56
CA GLY A 226 -14.70 6.50 -19.53
C GLY A 226 -15.03 5.89 -18.17
N SER A 227 -14.09 5.12 -17.63
CA SER A 227 -14.19 4.53 -16.30
C SER A 227 -14.34 5.60 -15.19
N TYR A 228 -13.52 6.66 -15.24
CA TYR A 228 -13.64 7.78 -14.30
C TYR A 228 -14.99 8.49 -14.41
N LEU A 229 -15.48 8.72 -15.63
CA LEU A 229 -16.77 9.36 -15.83
C LEU A 229 -17.92 8.50 -15.29
N LEU A 230 -17.90 7.18 -15.53
CA LEU A 230 -18.85 6.25 -14.92
C LEU A 230 -18.84 6.32 -13.39
N SER A 231 -17.66 6.48 -12.78
CA SER A 231 -17.52 6.60 -11.32
C SER A 231 -18.11 7.88 -10.72
N THR A 232 -18.19 8.94 -11.54
CA THR A 232 -18.66 10.27 -11.11
C THR A 232 -20.12 10.52 -11.44
N LEU A 233 -20.81 9.58 -12.09
CA LEU A 233 -22.23 9.68 -12.35
C LEU A 233 -23.02 9.72 -11.02
N PRO A 234 -24.03 10.62 -10.88
CA PRO A 234 -24.89 10.65 -9.69
C PRO A 234 -25.66 9.35 -9.50
N GLN A 235 -25.97 8.67 -10.60
CA GLN A 235 -26.58 7.36 -10.60
C GLN A 235 -25.49 6.31 -10.41
N LYS A 236 -25.71 5.40 -9.45
CA LYS A 236 -24.82 4.26 -9.25
C LYS A 236 -24.73 3.48 -10.57
N PRO A 237 -23.53 3.07 -11.02
CA PRO A 237 -23.38 2.19 -12.17
C PRO A 237 -24.32 0.99 -12.02
N THR A 238 -24.98 0.60 -13.11
CA THR A 238 -25.82 -0.60 -13.14
C THR A 238 -24.94 -1.84 -12.99
N GLU A 239 -25.55 -2.98 -12.62
CA GLU A 239 -24.85 -4.25 -12.52
C GLU A 239 -24.16 -4.64 -13.83
N ASP A 240 -24.84 -4.46 -14.97
CA ASP A 240 -24.30 -4.73 -16.31
C ASP A 240 -23.05 -3.89 -16.62
N VAL A 241 -23.02 -2.62 -16.20
CA VAL A 241 -21.87 -1.74 -16.39
C VAL A 241 -20.69 -2.21 -15.57
N LEU A 242 -20.91 -2.56 -14.29
CA LEU A 242 -19.86 -3.06 -13.41
C LEU A 242 -19.32 -4.40 -13.91
N ALA A 243 -20.18 -5.31 -14.38
CA ALA A 243 -19.77 -6.57 -14.99
C ALA A 243 -18.88 -6.34 -16.23
N LEU A 244 -19.24 -5.38 -17.10
CA LEU A 244 -18.40 -5.02 -18.25
C LEU A 244 -17.03 -4.48 -17.80
N MET A 245 -17.00 -3.61 -16.79
CA MET A 245 -15.75 -3.06 -16.26
C MET A 245 -14.86 -4.14 -15.64
N LEU A 246 -15.43 -5.12 -14.94
CA LEU A 246 -14.69 -6.26 -14.39
C LEU A 246 -14.12 -7.19 -15.47
N GLY A 247 -14.80 -7.30 -16.61
CA GLY A 247 -14.31 -8.03 -17.79
C GLY A 247 -13.23 -7.29 -18.60
N ASN A 248 -12.88 -6.06 -18.23
CA ASN A 248 -11.91 -5.26 -18.97
C ASN A 248 -10.46 -5.73 -18.70
N ASN A 249 -9.62 -5.70 -19.74
CA ASN A 249 -8.21 -6.08 -19.60
C ASN A 249 -7.34 -4.99 -18.93
N ASP A 250 -7.88 -3.79 -18.74
CA ASP A 250 -7.20 -2.66 -18.12
C ASP A 250 -7.32 -2.71 -16.58
N PRO A 251 -6.21 -2.91 -15.82
CA PRO A 251 -6.28 -3.07 -14.38
C PRO A 251 -6.89 -1.88 -13.63
N GLU A 252 -6.74 -0.66 -14.18
CA GLU A 252 -7.30 0.54 -13.54
C GLU A 252 -8.83 0.57 -13.63
N VAL A 253 -9.40 0.09 -14.74
CA VAL A 253 -10.86 -0.04 -14.92
C VAL A 253 -11.43 -1.07 -13.93
N VAL A 254 -10.76 -2.22 -13.80
CA VAL A 254 -11.13 -3.26 -12.84
C VAL A 254 -11.02 -2.75 -11.39
N GLU A 255 -9.99 -1.97 -11.06
CA GLU A 255 -9.80 -1.36 -9.74
C GLU A 255 -10.92 -0.37 -9.39
N GLN A 256 -11.38 0.43 -10.36
CA GLN A 256 -12.50 1.35 -10.16
C GLN A 256 -13.81 0.59 -9.93
N ALA A 257 -14.14 -0.41 -10.76
CA ALA A 257 -15.32 -1.25 -10.56
C ALA A 257 -15.31 -1.93 -9.18
N THR A 258 -14.14 -2.47 -8.81
CA THR A 258 -13.91 -3.08 -7.49
C THR A 258 -14.16 -2.11 -6.35
N THR A 259 -13.68 -0.87 -6.48
CA THR A 259 -13.91 0.18 -5.49
C THR A 259 -15.40 0.51 -5.36
N HIS A 260 -16.15 0.56 -6.46
CA HIS A 260 -17.60 0.76 -6.42
C HIS A 260 -18.35 -0.41 -5.78
N ILE A 261 -18.02 -1.65 -6.15
CA ILE A 261 -18.64 -2.87 -5.60
C ILE A 261 -18.45 -2.92 -4.09
N LEU A 262 -17.24 -2.68 -3.61
CA LEU A 262 -16.92 -2.66 -2.18
C LEU A 262 -17.62 -1.51 -1.45
N ALA A 263 -17.51 -0.27 -1.95
CA ALA A 263 -18.10 0.91 -1.31
C ALA A 263 -19.64 0.84 -1.22
N ASN A 264 -20.28 0.10 -2.12
CA ASN A 264 -21.73 -0.03 -2.18
C ASN A 264 -22.24 -1.40 -1.74
N LYS A 265 -21.36 -2.28 -1.25
CA LYS A 265 -21.70 -3.63 -0.77
C LYS A 265 -22.54 -4.41 -1.81
N ARG A 266 -22.13 -4.36 -3.09
CA ARG A 266 -22.77 -5.07 -4.22
C ARG A 266 -22.37 -6.54 -4.20
N PHE A 267 -22.92 -7.28 -3.26
CA PHE A 267 -22.51 -8.65 -2.97
C PHE A 267 -22.75 -9.60 -4.15
N ASP A 268 -23.78 -9.39 -4.95
CA ASP A 268 -24.09 -10.13 -6.17
C ASP A 268 -22.93 -10.17 -7.19
N LEU A 269 -22.12 -9.11 -7.30
CA LEU A 269 -20.97 -9.03 -8.21
C LEU A 269 -19.63 -9.42 -7.56
N PHE A 270 -19.64 -9.79 -6.29
CA PHE A 270 -18.42 -9.93 -5.50
C PHE A 270 -17.54 -11.09 -5.97
N GLY A 271 -18.16 -12.21 -6.36
CA GLY A 271 -17.43 -13.35 -6.92
C GLY A 271 -16.75 -13.02 -8.25
N GLU A 272 -17.41 -12.25 -9.13
CA GLU A 272 -16.82 -11.80 -10.39
C GLU A 272 -15.67 -10.82 -10.13
N MET A 273 -15.89 -9.87 -9.22
CA MET A 273 -14.88 -8.91 -8.80
C MET A 273 -13.60 -9.58 -8.30
N LEU A 274 -13.73 -10.55 -7.39
CA LEU A 274 -12.57 -11.26 -6.82
C LEU A 274 -11.81 -12.07 -7.88
N ARG A 275 -12.47 -12.57 -8.92
CA ARG A 275 -11.83 -13.30 -10.03
C ARG A 275 -11.13 -12.37 -11.02
N ALA A 276 -11.71 -11.18 -11.27
CA ALA A 276 -11.13 -10.18 -12.16
C ALA A 276 -9.86 -9.53 -11.58
N GLN A 277 -9.76 -9.48 -10.25
CA GLN A 277 -8.59 -8.94 -9.56
C GLN A 277 -7.35 -9.81 -9.76
N SER A 278 -6.32 -9.24 -10.38
CA SER A 278 -5.01 -9.88 -10.52
C SER A 278 -4.14 -9.78 -9.25
N ARG A 279 -4.53 -8.92 -8.30
CA ARG A 279 -3.81 -8.67 -7.05
C ARG A 279 -4.75 -8.91 -5.85
N PRO A 280 -4.21 -9.38 -4.71
CA PRO A 280 -4.98 -9.41 -3.47
C PRO A 280 -5.51 -8.01 -3.12
N LEU A 281 -6.71 -7.95 -2.55
CA LEU A 281 -7.24 -6.70 -2.02
C LEU A 281 -6.35 -6.22 -0.86
N PRO A 282 -6.09 -4.91 -0.76
CA PRO A 282 -5.22 -4.37 0.30
C PRO A 282 -5.86 -4.54 1.69
N ASP A 283 -5.04 -4.87 2.70
CA ASP A 283 -5.44 -5.23 4.06
C ASP A 283 -6.48 -4.29 4.69
N ARG A 284 -6.38 -2.99 4.41
CA ARG A 284 -7.30 -1.97 4.92
C ARG A 284 -8.75 -2.14 4.49
N ARG A 285 -9.03 -2.88 3.41
CA ARG A 285 -10.41 -3.09 2.94
C ARG A 285 -11.09 -4.26 3.64
N TYR A 286 -10.36 -5.16 4.31
CA TYR A 286 -10.98 -6.23 5.08
C TYR A 286 -11.62 -5.69 6.37
N THR A 287 -11.07 -4.64 6.97
CA THR A 287 -11.57 -4.05 8.24
C THR A 287 -12.93 -3.36 8.13
N ASP A 288 -13.41 -3.12 6.91
CA ASP A 288 -14.68 -2.41 6.66
C ASP A 288 -15.91 -3.34 6.68
N PHE A 289 -15.70 -4.66 6.80
CA PHE A 289 -16.77 -5.67 6.81
C PHE A 289 -17.11 -6.09 8.25
N ASP A 290 -18.36 -5.87 8.63
CA ASP A 290 -18.92 -6.38 9.87
C ASP A 290 -19.58 -7.76 9.68
N GLN A 291 -20.14 -8.32 10.76
CA GLN A 291 -20.82 -9.60 10.72
C GLN A 291 -22.03 -9.62 9.78
N GLU A 292 -22.79 -8.52 9.73
CA GLU A 292 -24.00 -8.40 8.90
C GLU A 292 -23.65 -8.38 7.41
N ASP A 293 -22.46 -7.86 7.06
CA ASP A 293 -21.96 -7.85 5.69
C ASP A 293 -21.50 -9.22 5.17
N LEU A 294 -21.03 -10.08 6.08
CA LEU A 294 -20.50 -11.39 5.71
C LEU A 294 -21.62 -12.41 5.42
N GLU A 295 -22.76 -12.30 6.07
CA GLU A 295 -23.89 -13.22 5.88
C GLU A 295 -24.37 -13.29 4.41
N PRO A 296 -24.61 -12.15 3.72
CA PRO A 296 -24.94 -12.15 2.29
C PRO A 296 -23.84 -12.75 1.42
N LEU A 297 -22.56 -12.48 1.71
CA LEU A 297 -21.44 -13.03 0.94
C LEU A 297 -21.47 -14.56 0.95
N PHE A 298 -21.60 -15.15 2.14
CA PHE A 298 -21.63 -16.59 2.25
C PHE A 298 -22.85 -17.22 1.54
N SER A 299 -23.97 -16.49 1.42
CA SER A 299 -25.20 -17.00 0.79
C SER A 299 -25.04 -17.33 -0.70
N GLN A 300 -24.00 -16.78 -1.34
CA GLN A 300 -23.70 -16.97 -2.77
C GLN A 300 -23.23 -18.37 -3.11
N LYS A 301 -22.69 -19.11 -2.12
CA LYS A 301 -22.10 -20.44 -2.32
C LYS A 301 -21.03 -20.44 -3.41
N ASP A 302 -20.19 -19.41 -3.39
CA ASP A 302 -19.10 -19.23 -4.33
C ASP A 302 -17.77 -19.46 -3.60
N PRO A 303 -16.95 -20.44 -4.03
CA PRO A 303 -15.68 -20.75 -3.36
C PRO A 303 -14.71 -19.59 -3.20
N VAL A 304 -14.70 -18.65 -4.15
CA VAL A 304 -13.81 -17.49 -4.11
C VAL A 304 -14.30 -16.48 -3.08
N VAL A 305 -15.63 -16.30 -3.01
CA VAL A 305 -16.28 -15.43 -2.01
C VAL A 305 -16.14 -16.02 -0.61
N ASP A 306 -16.33 -17.33 -0.46
CA ASP A 306 -16.19 -18.00 0.84
C ASP A 306 -14.74 -17.91 1.35
N ALA A 307 -13.75 -18.05 0.47
CA ALA A 307 -12.33 -17.86 0.82
C ALA A 307 -12.03 -16.41 1.23
N PHE A 308 -12.60 -15.42 0.53
CA PHE A 308 -12.47 -14.01 0.92
C PHE A 308 -13.14 -13.72 2.27
N ALA A 309 -14.38 -14.16 2.46
CA ALA A 309 -15.12 -13.96 3.70
C ALA A 309 -14.40 -14.63 4.88
N TYR A 310 -13.77 -15.78 4.64
CA TYR A 310 -12.86 -16.39 5.59
C TYR A 310 -11.64 -15.52 5.91
N GLN A 311 -10.99 -14.96 4.90
CA GLN A 311 -9.87 -14.05 5.11
C GLN A 311 -10.29 -12.83 5.93
N VAL A 312 -11.47 -12.24 5.68
CA VAL A 312 -12.03 -11.16 6.49
C VAL A 312 -12.21 -11.59 7.95
N VAL A 313 -12.85 -12.74 8.19
CA VAL A 313 -13.09 -13.26 9.55
C VAL A 313 -11.78 -13.45 10.31
N SER A 314 -10.80 -14.07 9.65
CA SER A 314 -9.46 -14.27 10.20
C SER A 314 -8.78 -12.95 10.48
N GLU A 315 -8.83 -12.01 9.52
CA GLU A 315 -8.11 -10.75 9.62
C GLU A 315 -8.67 -9.82 10.70
N ASN A 316 -10.00 -9.73 10.79
CA ASN A 316 -10.73 -8.88 11.74
C ASN A 316 -10.98 -9.52 13.11
N LEU A 317 -10.51 -10.74 13.35
CA LEU A 317 -10.75 -11.48 14.60
C LEU A 317 -12.24 -11.69 14.91
N GLN A 318 -13.08 -11.81 13.88
CA GLN A 318 -14.51 -12.09 14.05
C GLN A 318 -14.71 -13.59 14.33
N MET A 319 -14.04 -14.11 15.35
CA MET A 319 -13.92 -15.54 15.64
C MET A 319 -15.27 -16.21 15.92
N GLU A 320 -16.29 -15.44 16.27
CA GLU A 320 -17.68 -15.91 16.40
C GLU A 320 -18.28 -16.43 15.08
N MET A 321 -17.83 -15.89 13.93
CA MET A 321 -18.23 -16.34 12.60
C MET A 321 -17.43 -17.57 12.12
N LEU A 322 -16.28 -17.84 12.74
CA LEU A 322 -15.36 -18.88 12.31
C LEU A 322 -16.02 -20.27 12.16
N PRO A 323 -16.87 -20.76 13.10
CA PRO A 323 -17.51 -22.06 12.96
C PRO A 323 -18.46 -22.15 11.75
N GLN A 324 -19.19 -21.07 11.45
CA GLN A 324 -20.10 -21.03 10.30
C GLN A 324 -19.32 -20.98 8.99
N THR A 325 -18.28 -20.15 8.94
CA THR A 325 -17.37 -20.04 7.79
C THR A 325 -16.71 -21.38 7.49
N LEU A 326 -16.15 -22.03 8.50
CA LEU A 326 -15.51 -23.34 8.38
C LEU A 326 -16.47 -24.41 7.89
N ARG A 327 -17.72 -24.42 8.39
CA ARG A 327 -18.73 -25.35 7.92
C ARG A 327 -18.98 -25.19 6.42
N ARG A 328 -19.13 -23.95 5.93
CA ARG A 328 -19.38 -23.68 4.50
C ARG A 328 -18.20 -24.06 3.62
N LEU A 329 -16.97 -23.72 4.04
CA LEU A 329 -15.76 -24.13 3.33
C LEU A 329 -15.61 -25.65 3.25
N ASN A 330 -16.02 -26.38 4.30
CA ASN A 330 -16.00 -27.85 4.31
C ASN A 330 -17.13 -28.45 3.45
N GLU A 331 -18.29 -27.80 3.36
CA GLU A 331 -19.41 -28.24 2.51
C GLU A 331 -19.10 -28.06 1.01
N GLN A 332 -18.28 -27.08 0.65
CA GLN A 332 -17.88 -26.79 -0.72
C GLN A 332 -16.46 -27.27 -1.00
N ASP A 333 -16.34 -28.50 -1.51
CA ASP A 333 -15.05 -29.09 -1.86
C ASP A 333 -14.36 -28.33 -3.02
N SER A 334 -13.57 -27.32 -2.67
CA SER A 334 -12.91 -26.40 -3.61
C SER A 334 -11.43 -26.22 -3.26
N PRO A 335 -10.54 -26.00 -4.25
CA PRO A 335 -9.12 -25.73 -3.99
C PRO A 335 -8.90 -24.52 -3.06
N GLN A 336 -9.68 -23.45 -3.25
CA GLN A 336 -9.60 -22.23 -2.45
C GLN A 336 -10.09 -22.48 -1.02
N GLY A 337 -11.19 -23.20 -0.86
CA GLY A 337 -11.70 -23.54 0.47
C GLY A 337 -10.78 -24.47 1.24
N ARG A 338 -10.19 -25.47 0.56
CA ARG A 338 -9.15 -26.32 1.15
C ARG A 338 -7.93 -25.51 1.56
N ALA A 339 -7.44 -24.58 0.72
CA ALA A 339 -6.31 -23.72 1.06
C ALA A 339 -6.63 -22.79 2.25
N ALA A 340 -7.85 -22.24 2.33
CA ALA A 340 -8.32 -21.44 3.46
C ALA A 340 -8.37 -22.24 4.76
N ILE A 341 -8.96 -23.44 4.72
CA ILE A 341 -8.99 -24.37 5.88
C ILE A 341 -7.58 -24.79 6.27
N GLU A 342 -6.72 -25.08 5.30
CA GLU A 342 -5.33 -25.46 5.55
C GLU A 342 -4.56 -24.32 6.23
N THR A 343 -4.73 -23.07 5.77
CA THR A 343 -4.15 -21.87 6.40
C THR A 343 -4.59 -21.75 7.87
N LEU A 344 -5.84 -22.10 8.16
CA LEU A 344 -6.45 -22.05 9.48
C LEU A 344 -5.96 -23.17 10.41
N LEU A 345 -5.84 -24.39 9.90
CA LEU A 345 -5.28 -25.53 10.62
C LEU A 345 -3.78 -25.36 10.89
N GLN A 346 -3.08 -24.64 10.00
CA GLN A 346 -1.70 -24.23 10.22
C GLN A 346 -1.58 -23.09 11.24
N GLY A 347 -2.71 -22.40 11.54
CA GLY A 347 -2.78 -21.23 12.40
C GLY A 347 -2.06 -20.01 11.81
N PRO A 348 -2.26 -18.81 12.37
CA PRO A 348 -1.31 -17.72 12.18
C PRO A 348 0.03 -18.19 12.74
N THR A 349 0.98 -18.53 11.87
CA THR A 349 2.35 -18.59 12.35
C THR A 349 2.72 -17.18 12.78
N PRO A 350 3.20 -16.93 14.01
CA PRO A 350 3.63 -15.60 14.47
C PRO A 350 4.90 -15.09 13.76
N LEU A 351 5.14 -15.58 12.55
CA LEU A 351 6.18 -15.19 11.62
C LEU A 351 5.54 -14.64 10.36
N ASN A 352 5.93 -13.41 10.01
CA ASN A 352 5.51 -12.63 8.85
C ASN A 352 5.61 -13.37 7.48
N GLY A 353 4.75 -14.33 7.18
CA GLY A 353 4.74 -14.97 5.86
C GLY A 353 3.96 -16.28 5.67
N GLY A 354 3.12 -16.72 6.61
CA GLY A 354 2.17 -17.82 6.36
C GLY A 354 2.79 -19.20 6.10
N VAL A 355 4.01 -19.44 6.56
CA VAL A 355 4.69 -20.75 6.48
C VAL A 355 5.22 -21.11 7.86
N ASP A 356 5.03 -22.36 8.28
CA ASP A 356 5.54 -22.94 9.52
C ASP A 356 6.98 -22.47 9.81
N ALA A 357 7.14 -21.76 10.93
CA ALA A 357 8.41 -21.27 11.45
C ALA A 357 9.46 -22.36 11.51
N TRP A 358 9.03 -23.52 11.96
CA TRP A 358 9.86 -24.70 12.11
C TRP A 358 10.32 -25.23 10.75
N ALA A 359 9.45 -25.21 9.73
CA ALA A 359 9.76 -25.69 8.39
C ALA A 359 10.83 -24.84 7.68
N ARG A 360 10.89 -23.53 7.94
CA ARG A 360 11.86 -22.60 7.33
C ARG A 360 13.28 -22.69 7.91
N ILE A 361 13.41 -23.30 9.09
CA ILE A 361 14.69 -23.42 9.79
C ILE A 361 15.41 -24.65 9.27
N GLU A 362 16.70 -24.51 8.96
CA GLU A 362 17.51 -25.59 8.39
C GLU A 362 18.24 -26.36 9.49
N VAL A 363 18.45 -27.66 9.26
CA VAL A 363 19.31 -28.49 10.12
C VAL A 363 20.76 -28.23 9.70
N LEU A 364 21.60 -27.89 10.67
CA LEU A 364 23.02 -27.63 10.44
C LEU A 364 23.80 -28.95 10.41
N GLU A 365 24.68 -29.08 9.43
CA GLU A 365 25.66 -30.16 9.32
C GLU A 365 26.93 -29.82 10.12
N LEU A 366 26.77 -29.56 11.43
CA LEU A 366 27.88 -29.29 12.35
C LEU A 366 27.93 -30.35 13.48
N PRO A 367 29.12 -30.56 14.08
CA PRO A 367 29.28 -31.31 15.33
C PRO A 367 28.42 -30.75 16.47
N MET A 368 27.98 -31.60 17.40
CA MET A 368 27.07 -31.20 18.48
C MET A 368 27.65 -30.18 19.45
N ASP A 369 28.95 -30.22 19.70
CA ASP A 369 29.68 -29.22 20.50
C ASP A 369 29.61 -27.82 19.88
N GLU A 370 29.79 -27.71 18.56
CA GLU A 370 29.62 -26.43 17.85
C GLU A 370 28.17 -25.94 17.88
N ILE A 371 27.19 -26.86 17.78
CA ILE A 371 25.76 -26.53 17.88
C ILE A 371 25.45 -25.94 19.25
N MET A 372 25.91 -26.57 20.33
CA MET A 372 25.71 -26.08 21.69
C MET A 372 26.39 -24.72 21.91
N GLU A 373 27.60 -24.51 21.39
CA GLU A 373 28.30 -23.22 21.46
C GLU A 373 27.49 -22.10 20.77
N ILE A 374 26.93 -22.36 19.58
CA ILE A 374 26.09 -21.38 18.87
C ILE A 374 24.84 -21.01 19.69
N ILE A 375 24.21 -22.00 20.33
CA ILE A 375 23.02 -21.77 21.15
C ILE A 375 23.37 -20.97 22.41
N ASP A 376 24.46 -21.32 23.08
CA ASP A 376 24.93 -20.66 24.30
C ASP A 376 25.31 -19.19 24.03
N LEU A 377 26.06 -18.93 22.96
CA LEU A 377 26.38 -17.57 22.47
C LEU A 377 25.10 -16.74 22.23
N GLY A 378 24.05 -17.40 21.72
CA GLY A 378 22.75 -16.82 21.43
C GLY A 378 22.76 -15.68 20.42
N THR A 379 21.76 -14.81 20.53
CA THR A 379 21.57 -13.67 19.62
C THR A 379 21.21 -12.41 20.39
N SER A 380 21.57 -11.24 19.87
CA SER A 380 21.15 -9.97 20.46
C SER A 380 19.70 -9.63 20.08
N SER A 381 18.94 -9.05 21.02
CA SER A 381 17.54 -8.64 20.82
C SER A 381 17.35 -7.54 19.76
N ARG A 382 18.43 -6.87 19.31
CA ARG A 382 18.37 -5.77 18.33
C ARG A 382 17.95 -6.26 16.93
N GLN A 383 17.17 -5.44 16.22
CA GLN A 383 16.42 -5.81 15.01
C GLN A 383 17.23 -6.26 13.76
N LYS A 384 18.56 -6.39 13.82
CA LYS A 384 19.40 -6.79 12.66
C LYS A 384 20.62 -7.64 13.04
N ASP A 385 20.51 -8.53 14.01
CA ASP A 385 21.60 -9.48 14.28
C ASP A 385 21.59 -10.59 13.21
N PRO A 386 22.62 -10.71 12.35
CA PRO A 386 22.67 -11.72 11.30
C PRO A 386 22.78 -13.15 11.85
N ARG A 387 23.14 -13.32 13.13
CA ARG A 387 23.26 -14.63 13.78
C ARG A 387 21.92 -15.26 14.15
N LYS A 388 20.84 -14.48 14.09
CA LYS A 388 19.47 -14.87 14.40
C LYS A 388 19.04 -16.19 13.77
N TRP A 389 19.22 -16.32 12.46
CA TRP A 389 18.90 -17.55 11.73
C TRP A 389 19.83 -18.69 12.10
N LYS A 390 21.13 -18.42 12.27
CA LYS A 390 22.11 -19.43 12.69
C LYS A 390 21.77 -20.01 14.07
N PHE A 391 21.33 -19.18 15.00
CA PHE A 391 20.86 -19.60 16.32
C PHE A 391 19.63 -20.51 16.22
N LEU A 392 18.59 -20.11 15.48
CA LEU A 392 17.38 -20.93 15.31
C LEU A 392 17.68 -22.26 14.60
N ASN A 393 18.55 -22.25 13.60
CA ASN A 393 19.02 -23.46 12.92
C ASN A 393 19.76 -24.39 13.89
N ALA A 394 20.58 -23.85 14.80
CA ALA A 394 21.25 -24.63 15.83
C ALA A 394 20.24 -25.23 16.83
N VAL A 395 19.24 -24.46 17.29
CA VAL A 395 18.15 -24.95 18.17
C VAL A 395 17.40 -26.12 17.53
N LYS A 396 17.01 -26.01 16.25
CA LYS A 396 16.36 -27.12 15.53
C LYS A 396 17.28 -28.32 15.36
N THR A 397 18.56 -28.09 15.14
CA THR A 397 19.57 -29.16 15.02
C THR A 397 19.71 -29.92 16.33
N LEU A 398 19.77 -29.20 17.46
CA LEU A 398 19.77 -29.80 18.80
C LEU A 398 18.51 -30.65 19.02
N ALA A 399 17.34 -30.13 18.67
CA ALA A 399 16.08 -30.85 18.82
C ALA A 399 16.01 -32.17 18.03
N ILE A 400 16.67 -32.24 16.87
CA ILE A 400 16.62 -33.41 15.98
C ILE A 400 17.74 -34.41 16.30
N LYS A 401 18.92 -33.93 16.69
CA LYS A 401 20.11 -34.77 16.90
C LYS A 401 20.44 -35.03 18.37
N GLY A 402 19.91 -34.22 19.26
CA GLY A 402 20.14 -34.29 20.70
C GLY A 402 19.37 -35.42 21.37
N SER A 403 19.49 -35.45 22.69
CA SER A 403 18.87 -36.42 23.58
C SER A 403 17.98 -35.72 24.60
N GLU A 404 17.20 -36.50 25.35
CA GLU A 404 16.37 -35.97 26.45
C GLU A 404 17.21 -35.18 27.49
N GLU A 405 18.49 -35.51 27.66
CA GLU A 405 19.41 -34.78 28.57
C GLU A 405 19.65 -33.33 28.13
N ASP A 406 19.54 -33.03 26.83
CA ASP A 406 19.74 -31.69 26.27
C ASP A 406 18.52 -30.77 26.52
N TRP A 407 17.41 -31.32 27.02
CA TRP A 407 16.20 -30.55 27.29
C TRP A 407 16.43 -29.46 28.33
N GLU A 408 17.16 -29.75 29.41
CA GLU A 408 17.44 -28.78 30.49
C GLU A 408 18.30 -27.62 30.00
N PHE A 409 19.29 -27.93 29.17
CA PHE A 409 20.10 -26.90 28.51
C PHE A 409 19.21 -25.99 27.68
N LEU A 410 18.39 -26.54 26.78
CA LEU A 410 17.53 -25.71 25.92
C LEU A 410 16.46 -24.95 26.72
N GLN A 411 15.94 -25.51 27.80
CA GLN A 411 14.98 -24.82 28.68
C GLN A 411 15.62 -23.61 29.35
N SER A 412 16.85 -23.76 29.85
CA SER A 412 17.59 -22.64 30.45
C SER A 412 17.83 -21.51 29.45
N ILE A 413 18.13 -21.86 28.19
CA ILE A 413 18.28 -20.90 27.09
C ILE A 413 16.94 -20.24 26.77
N TYR A 414 15.84 -21.01 26.70
CA TYR A 414 14.50 -20.46 26.49
C TYR A 414 14.20 -19.37 27.52
N LEU A 415 14.35 -19.66 28.82
CA LEU A 415 14.04 -18.72 29.90
C LEU A 415 14.93 -17.48 29.82
N SER A 416 16.24 -17.66 29.65
CA SER A 416 17.20 -16.56 29.53
C SER A 416 16.85 -15.64 28.35
N ARG A 417 16.57 -16.21 27.17
CA ARG A 417 16.32 -15.44 25.94
C ARG A 417 14.96 -14.75 25.94
N VAL A 418 13.93 -15.37 26.50
CA VAL A 418 12.62 -14.73 26.63
C VAL A 418 12.72 -13.51 27.56
N MET A 419 13.47 -13.61 28.67
CA MET A 419 13.71 -12.48 29.57
C MET A 419 14.56 -11.37 28.95
N ASP A 420 15.48 -11.70 28.03
CA ASP A 420 16.27 -10.73 27.26
C ASP A 420 15.44 -9.95 26.20
N GLY A 421 14.12 -10.18 26.14
CA GLY A 421 13.21 -9.52 25.21
C GLY A 421 13.31 -10.04 23.79
N VAL A 422 13.71 -11.31 23.61
CA VAL A 422 13.60 -11.97 22.30
C VAL A 422 12.11 -12.08 21.94
N ASN A 423 11.79 -11.92 20.66
CA ASN A 423 10.40 -11.92 20.21
C ASN A 423 9.76 -13.32 20.33
N GLN A 424 8.43 -13.31 20.32
CA GLN A 424 7.55 -14.45 20.53
C GLN A 424 7.84 -15.61 19.58
N SER A 425 8.28 -15.30 18.35
CA SER A 425 8.60 -16.31 17.34
C SER A 425 9.77 -17.21 17.73
N TYR A 426 10.76 -16.71 18.49
CA TYR A 426 11.90 -17.52 18.93
C TYR A 426 11.47 -18.41 20.08
N GLY A 427 10.69 -17.85 21.01
CA GLY A 427 10.04 -18.62 22.06
C GLY A 427 9.27 -19.79 21.46
N ALA A 428 8.48 -19.55 20.42
CA ALA A 428 7.71 -20.60 19.75
C ALA A 428 8.60 -21.71 19.16
N VAL A 429 9.66 -21.35 18.43
CA VAL A 429 10.61 -22.33 17.86
C VAL A 429 11.33 -23.13 18.95
N MET A 430 11.78 -22.46 20.02
CA MET A 430 12.44 -23.14 21.14
C MET A 430 11.47 -24.06 21.88
N ALA A 431 10.21 -23.67 22.07
CA ALA A 431 9.17 -24.54 22.63
C ALA A 431 8.92 -25.78 21.75
N LYS A 432 8.85 -25.61 20.43
CA LYS A 432 8.74 -26.74 19.49
C LYS A 432 9.96 -27.66 19.56
N ALA A 433 11.16 -27.09 19.72
CA ALA A 433 12.39 -27.86 19.90
C ALA A 433 12.41 -28.63 21.22
N LEU A 434 12.00 -28.02 22.33
CA LEU A 434 11.81 -28.71 23.62
C LEU A 434 10.82 -29.88 23.47
N MET A 435 9.72 -29.65 22.75
CA MET A 435 8.69 -30.66 22.50
C MET A 435 9.23 -31.87 21.70
N GLN A 436 10.23 -31.68 20.84
CA GLN A 436 10.89 -32.80 20.14
C GLN A 436 11.84 -33.59 21.05
N LEU A 437 12.46 -32.93 22.03
CA LEU A 437 13.37 -33.56 22.99
C LEU A 437 12.61 -34.36 24.05
N ASP A 438 11.60 -33.76 24.70
CA ASP A 438 10.76 -34.42 25.69
C ASP A 438 9.33 -33.82 25.68
N PRO A 439 8.35 -34.52 25.06
CA PRO A 439 6.98 -34.03 24.98
C PRO A 439 6.27 -33.89 26.34
N ALA A 440 6.50 -34.81 27.27
CA ALA A 440 5.78 -34.81 28.54
C ALA A 440 6.22 -33.64 29.41
N ARG A 441 7.54 -33.47 29.54
CA ARG A 441 8.14 -32.38 30.33
C ARG A 441 7.87 -31.01 29.69
N THR A 442 7.86 -30.93 28.36
CA THR A 442 7.55 -29.68 27.66
C THR A 442 6.10 -29.25 27.87
N ARG A 443 5.14 -30.19 27.90
CA ARG A 443 3.73 -29.85 28.18
C ARG A 443 3.60 -29.22 29.56
N GLU A 444 4.12 -29.86 30.59
CA GLU A 444 4.07 -29.31 31.97
C GLU A 444 4.75 -27.93 32.02
N PHE A 445 5.94 -27.80 31.45
CA PHE A 445 6.67 -26.54 31.38
C PHE A 445 5.85 -25.42 30.73
N LEU A 446 5.30 -25.61 29.52
CA LEU A 446 4.57 -24.55 28.83
C LEU A 446 3.28 -24.16 29.54
N VAL A 447 2.64 -25.09 30.24
CA VAL A 447 1.47 -24.82 31.08
C VAL A 447 1.86 -23.95 32.26
N ASP A 448 2.97 -24.26 32.93
CA ASP A 448 3.48 -23.44 34.03
C ASP A 448 3.89 -22.04 33.57
N GLU A 449 4.58 -21.93 32.43
CA GLU A 449 4.93 -20.63 31.84
C GLU A 449 3.69 -19.79 31.49
N LEU A 450 2.62 -20.42 31.01
CA LEU A 450 1.39 -19.73 30.64
C LEU A 450 0.54 -19.34 31.87
N MET A 451 0.39 -20.25 32.83
CA MET A 451 -0.58 -20.11 33.93
C MET A 451 0.04 -19.58 35.22
N GLN A 452 1.33 -19.79 35.46
CA GLN A 452 1.98 -19.46 36.73
C GLN A 452 3.00 -18.32 36.61
N SER A 453 3.48 -18.01 35.40
CA SER A 453 4.37 -16.87 35.22
C SER A 453 3.64 -15.54 35.44
N ASP A 454 4.30 -14.60 36.12
CA ASP A 454 3.87 -13.21 36.26
C ASP A 454 4.47 -12.30 35.15
N ASP A 455 5.32 -12.86 34.28
CA ASP A 455 6.01 -12.15 33.22
C ASP A 455 5.27 -12.27 31.88
N HIS A 456 4.90 -11.13 31.32
CA HIS A 456 4.16 -11.05 30.06
C HIS A 456 4.92 -11.65 28.86
N HIS A 457 6.27 -11.54 28.82
CA HIS A 457 7.07 -12.11 27.73
C HIS A 457 7.08 -13.63 27.79
N ARG A 458 7.17 -14.22 28.99
CA ARG A 458 7.09 -15.67 29.21
C ARG A 458 5.74 -16.23 28.83
N GLN A 459 4.65 -15.64 29.32
CA GLN A 459 3.28 -16.02 28.93
C GLN A 459 3.07 -15.92 27.42
N SER A 460 3.50 -14.81 26.80
CA SER A 460 3.40 -14.59 25.36
C SER A 460 4.19 -15.62 24.55
N ALA A 461 5.42 -15.94 24.98
CA ALA A 461 6.28 -16.91 24.33
C ALA A 461 5.74 -18.34 24.48
N ALA A 462 5.18 -18.67 25.65
CA ALA A 462 4.55 -19.96 25.92
C ALA A 462 3.31 -20.14 25.05
N LEU A 463 2.42 -19.14 24.99
CA LEU A 463 1.23 -19.17 24.15
C LEU A 463 1.58 -19.31 22.66
N ALA A 464 2.60 -18.58 22.19
CA ALA A 464 3.09 -18.70 20.81
C ALA A 464 3.67 -20.11 20.53
N GLY A 465 4.37 -20.70 21.51
CA GLY A 465 4.87 -22.07 21.43
C GLY A 465 3.75 -23.12 21.38
N ILE A 466 2.75 -22.99 22.24
CA ILE A 466 1.55 -23.83 22.24
C ILE A 466 0.85 -23.77 20.89
N GLY A 467 0.67 -22.57 20.33
CA GLY A 467 0.09 -22.38 18.99
C GLY A 467 0.90 -23.06 17.89
N LEU A 468 2.24 -22.94 17.91
CA LEU A 468 3.11 -23.60 16.92
C LEU A 468 3.17 -25.13 17.09
N ILE A 469 3.04 -25.62 18.32
CA ILE A 469 3.01 -27.06 18.60
C ILE A 469 1.69 -27.67 18.13
N ALA A 470 0.58 -26.97 18.36
CA ALA A 470 -0.78 -27.38 18.01
C ALA A 470 -1.16 -28.77 18.56
N ASP A 471 -0.74 -29.08 19.78
CA ASP A 471 -1.12 -30.32 20.48
C ASP A 471 -2.51 -30.14 21.15
N PRO A 472 -3.50 -31.02 20.85
CA PRO A 472 -4.85 -30.94 21.44
C PRO A 472 -4.87 -30.91 22.98
N HIS A 473 -3.82 -31.40 23.65
CA HIS A 473 -3.72 -31.36 25.10
C HIS A 473 -3.74 -29.94 25.68
N PHE A 474 -3.32 -28.93 24.90
CA PHE A 474 -3.31 -27.54 25.35
C PHE A 474 -4.65 -26.80 25.18
N GLU A 475 -5.61 -27.35 24.43
CA GLU A 475 -6.90 -26.70 24.16
C GLU A 475 -7.63 -26.23 25.45
N PRO A 476 -7.89 -27.09 26.46
CA PRO A 476 -8.57 -26.64 27.67
C PRO A 476 -7.79 -25.56 28.43
N ILE A 477 -6.46 -25.58 28.34
CA ILE A 477 -5.55 -24.68 29.06
C ILE A 477 -5.55 -23.30 28.42
N VAL A 478 -5.54 -23.23 27.08
CA VAL A 478 -5.66 -21.97 26.34
C VAL A 478 -7.02 -21.32 26.58
N VAL A 479 -8.09 -22.12 26.62
CA VAL A 479 -9.44 -21.63 26.97
C VAL A 479 -9.46 -21.09 28.41
N GLU A 480 -8.90 -21.82 29.37
CA GLU A 480 -8.81 -21.38 30.76
C GLU A 480 -7.99 -20.09 30.89
N PHE A 481 -6.84 -19.99 30.22
CA PHE A 481 -6.01 -18.78 30.21
C PHE A 481 -6.72 -17.59 29.58
N ARG A 482 -7.52 -17.79 28.52
CA ARG A 482 -8.31 -16.73 27.88
C ARG A 482 -9.40 -16.20 28.82
N ASP A 483 -10.13 -17.11 29.46
CA ASP A 483 -11.29 -16.78 30.27
C ASP A 483 -10.89 -16.28 31.67
N ASN A 484 -9.82 -16.85 32.23
CA ASN A 484 -9.29 -16.59 33.57
C ASN A 484 -7.76 -16.39 33.56
N PRO A 485 -7.23 -15.38 32.85
CA PRO A 485 -5.79 -15.16 32.80
C PRO A 485 -5.25 -14.78 34.19
N PRO A 486 -4.00 -15.17 34.52
CA PRO A 486 -3.37 -14.86 35.80
C PRO A 486 -3.38 -13.36 36.08
N GLU A 487 -3.55 -12.99 37.34
CA GLU A 487 -3.40 -11.60 37.76
C GLU A 487 -1.95 -11.17 37.53
N ALA A 488 -1.77 -10.05 36.82
CA ALA A 488 -0.44 -9.48 36.66
C ALA A 488 0.06 -8.96 38.01
N SER A 489 1.36 -9.13 38.27
CA SER A 489 1.99 -8.50 39.42
C SER A 489 1.83 -6.97 39.33
N SER A 490 1.82 -6.30 40.48
CA SER A 490 1.65 -4.84 40.55
C SER A 490 2.68 -4.05 39.74
N ASP A 491 3.82 -4.67 39.44
CA ASP A 491 4.96 -4.07 38.76
C ASP A 491 4.97 -4.40 37.25
N ASN A 492 4.08 -5.27 36.77
CA ASN A 492 3.97 -5.60 35.36
C ASN A 492 3.00 -4.63 34.65
N PRO A 493 3.47 -3.78 33.73
CA PRO A 493 2.64 -2.80 33.03
C PRO A 493 1.68 -3.42 32.00
N TYR A 494 1.82 -4.71 31.71
CA TYR A 494 1.03 -5.43 30.72
C TYR A 494 0.22 -6.57 31.38
N PRO A 495 -1.09 -6.37 31.63
CA PRO A 495 -1.91 -7.43 32.21
C PRO A 495 -1.99 -8.62 31.26
N ALA A 496 -2.05 -9.87 31.76
CA ALA A 496 -2.16 -11.06 30.90
C ALA A 496 -3.32 -10.98 29.89
N LYS A 497 -4.44 -10.32 30.26
CA LYS A 497 -5.57 -9.98 29.37
C LYS A 497 -5.18 -9.19 28.12
N SER A 498 -4.08 -8.45 28.13
CA SER A 498 -3.62 -7.70 26.96
C SER A 498 -2.98 -8.57 25.88
N ILE A 499 -2.58 -9.81 26.19
CA ILE A 499 -2.02 -10.73 25.19
C ILE A 499 -3.02 -10.96 24.06
N PHE A 500 -4.29 -11.21 24.39
CA PHE A 500 -5.36 -11.38 23.40
C PHE A 500 -5.84 -10.09 22.74
N LYS A 501 -5.35 -8.92 23.15
CA LYS A 501 -5.57 -7.68 22.37
C LYS A 501 -4.69 -7.65 21.12
N ASN A 502 -3.63 -8.45 21.09
CA ASN A 502 -2.84 -8.63 19.88
C ASN A 502 -3.57 -9.63 18.95
N PRO A 503 -3.91 -9.22 17.72
CA PRO A 503 -4.63 -10.06 16.78
C PRO A 503 -3.99 -11.43 16.52
N TYR A 504 -2.67 -11.52 16.59
CA TYR A 504 -1.95 -12.77 16.35
C TYR A 504 -2.18 -13.84 17.42
N TYR A 505 -2.59 -13.47 18.64
CA TYR A 505 -2.91 -14.40 19.72
C TYR A 505 -4.40 -14.70 19.84
N ALA A 506 -5.23 -13.80 19.32
CA ALA A 506 -6.68 -14.00 19.28
C ALA A 506 -7.10 -14.93 18.13
N ARG A 507 -6.37 -14.87 17.00
CA ARG A 507 -6.41 -15.89 15.95
C ARG A 507 -5.75 -17.17 16.45
#